data_AF-A0A953JN91-F1
#
_entry.id   AF-A0A953JN91-F1
#
_cell.length_a   1.000
_cell.length_b   1.000
_cell.length_c   1.000
_cell.angle_alpha   90.00
_cell.angle_beta   90.00
_cell.angle_gamma   90.00
#
_symmetry.space_group_name_H-M   'P 1'
#
loop_
_entity.id
_entity.type
_entity.pdbx_description
1 polymer ?
#
loop_
_entity_poly.entity_id
_entity_poly.type
_entity_poly.pdbx_seq_one_letter_code
_entity_poly.pdbx_strand_id
1 'polypeptide(L)'
;MSTQDWLAAARGKAFMIENSDSWLNSYQEVLTDFERKLKQTESYEIDLNALDPDNYEKSLAKAVAIAQGPEYLELNQRLADVIFQLFSEYAVSGQRIRREIERLFDDKSYVLAYLCTFPTYASKQGKKADTMQWLRVGLVAALIENGRSDVRDTWVGLGLLYCMAEVSGLKPFQYFKEIGKLRVSERPSSDLAKSGSSILDEFLNSDYRKSLECREKPKQTNR
;
A
#
# COMPACT_ATOMS: atom_id res chain seq x y z
N MET A 1 19.94 15.78 2.53
CA MET A 1 20.18 14.64 3.44
C MET A 1 20.57 13.45 2.58
N SER A 2 21.75 12.87 2.76
CA SER A 2 22.22 11.79 1.87
C SER A 2 21.58 10.45 2.23
N THR A 3 21.54 9.50 1.28
CA THR A 3 21.11 8.11 1.54
C THR A 3 21.88 7.47 2.69
N GLN A 4 23.14 7.87 2.91
CA GLN A 4 23.98 7.37 4.00
C GLN A 4 23.59 7.94 5.36
N ASP A 5 23.21 9.21 5.44
CA ASP A 5 22.76 9.85 6.69
C ASP A 5 21.45 9.24 7.19
N TRP A 6 20.57 8.86 6.27
CA TRP A 6 19.31 8.18 6.58
C TRP A 6 19.52 6.73 7.02
N LEU A 7 20.42 5.99 6.37
CA LEU A 7 20.78 4.62 6.79
C LEU A 7 21.43 4.59 8.18
N ALA A 8 22.19 5.62 8.55
CA ALA A 8 22.76 5.76 9.89
C ALA A 8 21.67 6.00 10.95
N ALA A 9 20.70 6.87 10.67
CA ALA A 9 19.57 7.13 11.56
C ALA A 9 18.63 5.92 11.69
N ALA A 10 18.38 5.19 10.60
CA ALA A 10 17.60 3.96 10.58
C ALA A 10 18.30 2.83 11.36
N ARG A 11 19.63 2.69 11.25
CA ARG A 11 20.41 1.72 12.03
C ARG A 11 20.37 2.00 13.54
N GLY A 12 20.35 3.27 13.95
CA GLY A 12 20.20 3.66 15.35
C GLY A 12 18.84 3.29 15.96
N LYS A 13 17.75 3.36 15.19
CA LYS A 13 16.42 2.87 15.59
C LYS A 13 16.30 1.34 15.53
N ALA A 14 16.83 0.71 14.49
CA ALA A 14 16.81 -0.74 14.33
C ALA A 14 17.50 -1.48 15.50
N PHE A 15 18.59 -0.93 16.03
CA PHE A 15 19.28 -1.49 17.21
C PHE A 15 18.45 -1.46 18.50
N MET A 16 17.53 -0.50 18.64
CA MET A 16 16.60 -0.42 19.79
C MET A 16 15.38 -1.34 19.63
N ILE A 17 15.04 -1.70 18.39
CA ILE A 17 13.91 -2.54 18.00
C ILE A 17 14.21 -4.04 18.16
N GLU A 18 15.48 -4.44 18.10
CA GLU A 18 15.91 -5.85 18.22
C GLU A 18 15.64 -6.50 19.59
N ASN A 19 15.30 -5.71 20.62
CA ASN A 19 15.12 -6.18 22.00
C ASN A 19 13.73 -5.98 22.61
N SER A 20 12.70 -5.57 21.86
CA SER A 20 11.34 -5.59 22.41
C SER A 20 10.30 -6.00 21.37
N ASP A 21 9.62 -7.11 21.62
CA ASP A 21 8.40 -7.51 20.89
C ASP A 21 7.24 -6.53 21.14
N SER A 22 7.41 -5.60 22.09
CA SER A 22 6.44 -4.60 22.53
C SER A 22 5.93 -3.68 21.41
N TRP A 23 6.78 -3.27 20.47
CA TRP A 23 6.37 -2.36 19.40
C TRP A 23 5.58 -3.09 18.29
N LEU A 24 5.87 -4.37 18.02
CA LEU A 24 5.08 -5.17 17.08
C LEU A 24 3.69 -5.47 17.66
N ASN A 25 3.61 -5.71 18.97
CA ASN A 25 2.34 -5.92 19.66
C ASN A 25 1.40 -4.71 19.52
N SER A 26 1.92 -3.48 19.64
CA SER A 26 1.08 -2.28 19.48
C SER A 26 0.54 -2.14 18.05
N TYR A 27 1.34 -2.47 17.03
CA TYR A 27 0.85 -2.51 15.65
C TYR A 27 -0.14 -3.65 15.40
N GLN A 28 0.09 -4.82 15.99
CA GLN A 28 -0.82 -5.96 15.89
C GLN A 28 -2.19 -5.64 16.47
N GLU A 29 -2.25 -5.02 17.65
CA GLU A 29 -3.50 -4.57 18.27
C GLU A 29 -4.26 -3.61 17.37
N VAL A 30 -3.55 -2.61 16.82
CA VAL A 30 -4.14 -1.61 15.94
C VAL A 30 -4.67 -2.24 14.64
N LEU A 31 -3.89 -3.09 13.98
CA LEU A 31 -4.33 -3.79 12.76
C LEU A 31 -5.50 -4.74 13.04
N THR A 32 -5.56 -5.36 14.20
CA THR A 32 -6.67 -6.24 14.61
C THR A 32 -7.93 -5.43 14.90
N ASP A 33 -7.80 -4.27 15.54
CA ASP A 33 -8.92 -3.34 15.73
C ASP A 33 -9.46 -2.84 14.39
N PHE A 34 -8.57 -2.48 13.45
CA PHE A 34 -8.96 -2.09 12.09
C PHE A 34 -9.69 -3.20 11.36
N GLU A 35 -9.12 -4.41 11.33
CA GLU A 35 -9.75 -5.57 10.69
C GLU A 35 -11.16 -5.79 11.23
N ARG A 36 -11.34 -5.72 12.55
CA ARG A 36 -12.65 -5.86 13.20
C ARG A 36 -13.61 -4.73 12.80
N LYS A 37 -13.16 -3.47 12.79
CA LYS A 37 -14.00 -2.31 12.46
C LYS A 37 -14.38 -2.26 10.98
N LEU A 38 -13.45 -2.59 10.09
CA LEU A 38 -13.72 -2.72 8.65
C LEU A 38 -14.71 -3.86 8.42
N LYS A 39 -14.48 -5.01 9.04
CA LYS A 39 -15.44 -6.13 9.02
C LYS A 39 -16.82 -5.72 9.53
N GLN A 40 -16.92 -4.89 10.57
CA GLN A 40 -18.20 -4.39 11.05
C GLN A 40 -18.86 -3.45 10.05
N THR A 41 -18.10 -2.50 9.49
CA THR A 41 -18.57 -1.53 8.49
C THR A 41 -19.01 -2.22 7.20
N GLU A 42 -18.31 -3.25 6.74
CA GLU A 42 -18.70 -4.10 5.61
C GLU A 42 -19.72 -5.17 6.00
N SER A 43 -19.87 -5.58 7.26
CA SER A 43 -21.06 -6.36 7.67
C SER A 43 -22.35 -5.53 7.69
N TYR A 44 -22.25 -4.20 7.51
CA TYR A 44 -23.36 -3.34 7.10
C TYR A 44 -23.53 -3.25 5.56
N GLU A 45 -22.80 -4.05 4.76
CA GLU A 45 -23.08 -4.32 3.33
C GLU A 45 -24.61 -4.46 3.19
N ILE A 46 -25.33 -3.60 2.49
CA ILE A 46 -25.21 -3.36 1.05
C ILE A 46 -24.74 -4.64 0.37
N ASP A 47 -25.49 -5.71 0.60
CA ASP A 47 -25.51 -6.85 -0.29
C ASP A 47 -25.74 -6.30 -1.70
N LEU A 48 -24.68 -6.32 -2.52
CA LEU A 48 -24.73 -5.82 -3.90
C LEU A 48 -25.72 -6.65 -4.75
N ASN A 49 -26.10 -7.85 -4.29
CA ASN A 49 -27.16 -8.67 -4.88
C ASN A 49 -28.55 -8.37 -4.28
N ALA A 50 -28.64 -7.72 -3.11
CA ALA A 50 -29.86 -7.12 -2.56
C ALA A 50 -29.98 -5.62 -2.87
N LEU A 51 -29.08 -5.08 -3.71
CA LEU A 51 -29.33 -3.84 -4.39
C LEU A 51 -30.51 -4.05 -5.31
N ASP A 52 -31.67 -3.61 -4.85
CA ASP A 52 -32.82 -3.38 -5.71
C ASP A 52 -32.36 -2.53 -6.90
N PRO A 53 -32.39 -3.07 -8.14
CA PRO A 53 -32.01 -2.31 -9.34
C PRO A 53 -32.77 -0.99 -9.46
N ASP A 54 -33.99 -0.93 -8.91
CA ASP A 54 -34.85 0.25 -8.90
C ASP A 54 -34.45 1.28 -7.82
N ASN A 55 -33.50 0.94 -6.93
CA ASN A 55 -33.05 1.77 -5.81
C ASN A 55 -31.50 1.85 -5.70
N TYR A 56 -30.79 1.44 -6.75
CA TYR A 56 -29.33 1.43 -6.82
C TYR A 56 -28.69 2.76 -6.38
N GLU A 57 -29.23 3.88 -6.87
CA GLU A 57 -28.73 5.22 -6.53
C GLU A 57 -28.80 5.52 -5.03
N LYS A 58 -29.86 5.10 -4.35
CA LYS A 58 -30.05 5.33 -2.91
C LYS A 58 -29.08 4.51 -2.08
N SER A 59 -28.86 3.26 -2.48
CA SER A 59 -27.91 2.38 -1.82
C SER A 59 -26.46 2.82 -2.06
N LEU A 60 -26.13 3.25 -3.29
CA LEU A 60 -24.84 3.86 -3.59
C LEU A 60 -24.63 5.15 -2.79
N ALA A 61 -25.64 6.02 -2.71
CA ALA A 61 -25.57 7.23 -1.90
C ALA A 61 -25.32 6.93 -0.42
N LYS A 62 -25.95 5.88 0.12
CA LYS A 62 -25.72 5.41 1.50
C LYS A 62 -24.28 4.88 1.68
N ALA A 63 -23.78 4.08 0.74
CA ALA A 63 -22.40 3.59 0.75
C ALA A 63 -21.39 4.75 0.74
N VAL A 64 -21.60 5.72 -0.15
CA VAL A 64 -20.79 6.93 -0.28
C VAL A 64 -20.84 7.76 1.00
N ALA A 65 -22.02 7.93 1.61
CA ALA A 65 -22.16 8.66 2.86
C ALA A 65 -21.40 8.00 4.02
N ILE A 66 -21.42 6.67 4.12
CA ILE A 66 -20.62 5.92 5.10
C ILE A 66 -19.12 6.11 4.82
N ALA A 67 -18.69 5.95 3.55
CA ALA A 67 -17.30 6.10 3.15
C ALA A 67 -16.75 7.54 3.29
N GLN A 68 -17.63 8.54 3.30
CA GLN A 68 -17.30 9.94 3.53
C GLN A 68 -17.55 10.38 4.98
N GLY A 69 -18.06 9.48 5.83
CA GLY A 69 -18.33 9.75 7.23
C GLY A 69 -17.03 10.05 8.00
N PRO A 70 -17.06 10.98 8.98
CA PRO A 70 -15.86 11.40 9.71
C PRO A 70 -15.18 10.24 10.43
N GLU A 71 -15.95 9.30 10.99
CA GLU A 71 -15.42 8.11 11.67
C GLU A 71 -14.63 7.20 10.71
N TYR A 72 -15.15 6.97 9.50
CA TYR A 72 -14.50 6.14 8.49
C TYR A 72 -13.24 6.83 7.92
N LEU A 73 -13.29 8.15 7.73
CA LEU A 73 -12.13 8.93 7.29
C LEU A 73 -11.02 8.94 8.34
N GLU A 74 -11.35 9.12 9.62
CA GLU A 74 -10.39 9.07 10.72
C GLU A 74 -9.78 7.66 10.84
N LEU A 75 -10.61 6.62 10.72
CA LEU A 75 -10.17 5.23 10.71
C LEU A 75 -9.15 5.00 9.58
N ASN A 76 -9.48 5.38 8.36
CA ASN A 76 -8.59 5.23 7.20
C ASN A 76 -7.29 6.01 7.33
N GLN A 77 -7.33 7.22 7.90
CA GLN A 77 -6.13 8.01 8.12
C GLN A 77 -5.21 7.35 9.15
N ARG A 78 -5.76 6.87 10.27
CA ARG A 78 -4.98 6.17 11.28
C ARG A 78 -4.38 4.85 10.73
N LEU A 79 -5.13 4.13 9.90
CA LEU A 79 -4.63 2.93 9.22
C LEU A 79 -3.49 3.28 8.27
N ALA A 80 -3.64 4.35 7.48
CA ALA A 80 -2.59 4.84 6.60
C ALA A 80 -1.31 5.21 7.37
N ASP A 81 -1.42 5.84 8.54
CA ASP A 81 -0.28 6.22 9.36
C ASP A 81 0.47 5.00 9.90
N VAL A 82 -0.25 3.97 10.37
CA VAL A 82 0.34 2.70 10.80
C VAL A 82 1.03 1.98 9.65
N ILE A 83 0.38 1.90 8.49
CA ILE A 83 0.96 1.32 7.28
C ILE A 83 2.24 2.06 6.87
N PHE A 84 2.20 3.39 6.88
CA PHE A 84 3.35 4.21 6.54
C PHE A 84 4.55 3.93 7.44
N GLN A 85 4.32 3.83 8.76
CA GLN A 85 5.38 3.51 9.73
C GLN A 85 5.93 2.10 9.53
N LEU A 86 5.05 1.08 9.49
CA LEU A 86 5.44 -0.31 9.31
C LEU A 86 6.23 -0.53 8.02
N PHE A 87 5.79 0.06 6.91
CA PHE A 87 6.41 -0.17 5.62
C PHE A 87 7.66 0.69 5.40
N SER A 88 7.76 1.83 6.08
CA SER A 88 9.03 2.56 6.18
C SER A 88 10.08 1.72 6.91
N GLU A 89 9.70 1.04 7.99
CA GLU A 89 10.59 0.13 8.73
C GLU A 89 10.95 -1.08 7.86
N TYR A 90 9.95 -1.77 7.29
CA TYR A 90 10.16 -2.92 6.39
C TYR A 90 11.21 -2.67 5.30
N ALA A 91 11.18 -1.48 4.68
CA ALA A 91 12.10 -1.11 3.60
C ALA A 91 13.58 -1.05 4.05
N VAL A 92 13.86 -0.88 5.35
CA VAL A 92 15.22 -0.76 5.90
C VAL A 92 15.67 -1.91 6.77
N SER A 93 14.76 -2.67 7.36
CA SER A 93 15.11 -3.70 8.35
C SER A 93 15.66 -4.98 7.70
N GLY A 94 16.26 -5.86 8.51
CA GLY A 94 16.68 -7.19 8.07
C GLY A 94 15.53 -8.19 7.87
N GLN A 95 15.86 -9.39 7.36
CA GLN A 95 14.88 -10.42 7.05
C GLN A 95 13.97 -10.81 8.22
N ARG A 96 14.50 -10.85 9.46
CA ARG A 96 13.72 -11.21 10.65
C ARG A 96 12.53 -10.26 10.84
N ILE A 97 12.79 -8.95 10.90
CA ILE A 97 11.74 -7.94 11.10
C ILE A 97 10.74 -7.94 9.94
N ARG A 98 11.23 -8.09 8.69
CA ARG A 98 10.35 -8.19 7.52
C ARG A 98 9.37 -9.36 7.61
N ARG A 99 9.82 -10.53 8.09
CA ARG A 99 8.93 -11.69 8.31
C ARG A 99 7.86 -11.40 9.36
N GLU A 100 8.23 -10.75 10.46
CA GLU A 100 7.25 -10.41 11.50
C GLU A 100 6.22 -9.40 10.98
N ILE A 101 6.66 -8.40 10.22
CA ILE A 101 5.75 -7.45 9.56
C ILE A 101 4.84 -8.17 8.57
N GLU A 102 5.37 -9.04 7.71
CA GLU A 102 4.57 -9.85 6.76
C GLU A 102 3.47 -10.65 7.49
N ARG A 103 3.82 -11.30 8.61
CA ARG A 103 2.90 -12.11 9.42
C ARG A 103 1.75 -11.31 10.02
N LEU A 104 1.92 -10.02 10.29
CA LEU A 104 0.84 -9.18 10.82
C LEU A 104 -0.40 -9.18 9.90
N PHE A 105 -0.21 -9.46 8.60
CA PHE A 105 -1.26 -9.41 7.58
C PHE A 105 -1.78 -10.78 7.14
N ASP A 106 -1.36 -11.89 7.77
CA ASP A 106 -1.68 -13.24 7.28
C ASP A 106 -3.17 -13.59 7.30
N ASP A 107 -3.90 -13.09 8.30
CA ASP A 107 -5.32 -13.37 8.50
C ASP A 107 -6.17 -12.08 8.54
N LYS A 108 -5.75 -11.05 7.78
CA LYS A 108 -6.42 -9.73 7.78
C LYS A 108 -6.94 -9.38 6.39
N SER A 109 -7.99 -10.06 5.93
CA SER A 109 -8.53 -9.89 4.59
C SER A 109 -8.98 -8.45 4.31
N TYR A 110 -9.59 -7.78 5.28
CA TYR A 110 -10.07 -6.40 5.08
C TYR A 110 -8.89 -5.40 5.03
N VAL A 111 -7.87 -5.58 5.87
CA VAL A 111 -6.65 -4.79 5.76
C VAL A 111 -5.93 -5.08 4.44
N LEU A 112 -5.90 -6.32 3.96
CA LEU A 112 -5.32 -6.66 2.65
C LEU A 112 -6.07 -5.99 1.49
N ALA A 113 -7.41 -5.95 1.55
CA ALA A 113 -8.22 -5.20 0.60
C ALA A 113 -7.91 -3.69 0.65
N TYR A 114 -7.68 -3.13 1.83
CA TYR A 114 -7.19 -1.76 1.94
C TYR A 114 -5.81 -1.58 1.26
N LEU A 115 -4.89 -2.53 1.45
CA LEU A 115 -3.55 -2.46 0.87
C LEU A 115 -3.53 -2.46 -0.65
N CYS A 116 -4.49 -3.10 -1.35
CA CYS A 116 -4.49 -3.14 -2.82
C CYS A 116 -4.66 -1.73 -3.43
N THR A 117 -5.37 -0.83 -2.73
CA THR A 117 -5.57 0.56 -3.15
C THR A 117 -4.53 1.52 -2.57
N PHE A 118 -3.73 1.07 -1.59
CA PHE A 118 -2.74 1.92 -0.92
C PHE A 118 -1.67 2.51 -1.85
N PRO A 119 -1.16 1.81 -2.89
CA PRO A 119 -0.27 2.41 -3.88
C PRO A 119 -0.86 3.67 -4.54
N THR A 120 -2.16 3.67 -4.82
CA THR A 120 -2.88 4.85 -5.33
C THR A 120 -2.88 5.98 -4.29
N TYR A 121 -3.18 5.68 -3.03
CA TYR A 121 -3.11 6.66 -1.94
C TYR A 121 -1.69 7.26 -1.81
N ALA A 122 -0.67 6.40 -1.75
CA ALA A 122 0.73 6.80 -1.66
C ALA A 122 1.16 7.68 -2.85
N SER A 123 0.68 7.40 -4.07
CA SER A 123 0.97 8.24 -5.24
C SER A 123 0.42 9.66 -5.11
N LYS A 124 -0.72 9.83 -4.44
CA LYS A 124 -1.33 11.15 -4.19
C LYS A 124 -0.57 11.90 -3.09
N GLN A 125 -0.11 11.21 -2.06
CA GLN A 125 0.68 11.81 -0.97
C GLN A 125 2.09 12.19 -1.42
N GLY A 126 2.75 11.35 -2.22
CA GLY A 126 4.07 11.62 -2.75
C GLY A 126 4.15 12.85 -3.67
N LYS A 127 3.03 13.27 -4.26
CA LYS A 127 2.92 14.55 -4.98
C LYS A 127 2.88 15.78 -4.06
N LYS A 128 2.56 15.60 -2.79
CA LYS A 128 2.42 16.66 -1.78
C LYS A 128 3.63 16.75 -0.86
N ALA A 129 4.24 15.61 -0.52
CA ALA A 129 5.34 15.51 0.43
C ALA A 129 6.22 14.30 0.11
N ASP A 130 7.51 14.35 0.48
CA ASP A 130 8.55 13.32 0.33
C ASP A 130 8.22 12.17 -0.66
N THR A 131 8.32 12.46 -1.95
CA THR A 131 7.99 11.51 -3.03
C THR A 131 8.72 10.19 -2.89
N MET A 132 9.98 10.20 -2.45
CA MET A 132 10.80 9.00 -2.35
C MET A 132 10.29 8.06 -1.24
N GLN A 133 9.96 8.62 -0.07
CA GLN A 133 9.44 7.80 1.02
C GLN A 133 8.07 7.21 0.66
N TRP A 134 7.16 8.00 0.11
CA TRP A 134 5.85 7.52 -0.32
C TRP A 134 5.93 6.50 -1.45
N LEU A 135 6.89 6.64 -2.37
CA LEU A 135 7.16 5.60 -3.37
C LEU A 135 7.52 4.28 -2.70
N ARG A 136 8.48 4.28 -1.77
CA ARG A 136 8.93 3.05 -1.09
C ARG A 136 7.79 2.39 -0.31
N VAL A 137 7.05 3.17 0.49
CA VAL A 137 5.92 2.66 1.28
C VAL A 137 4.86 2.06 0.37
N GLY A 138 4.50 2.73 -0.73
CA GLY A 138 3.52 2.22 -1.69
C GLY A 138 3.97 0.92 -2.37
N LEU A 139 5.27 0.79 -2.69
CA LEU A 139 5.82 -0.46 -3.24
C LEU A 139 5.84 -1.60 -2.23
N VAL A 140 6.16 -1.32 -0.97
CA VAL A 140 6.07 -2.32 0.10
C VAL A 140 4.63 -2.74 0.30
N ALA A 141 3.65 -1.82 0.25
CA ALA A 141 2.24 -2.17 0.35
C ALA A 141 1.82 -3.18 -0.72
N ALA A 142 2.15 -2.92 -1.99
CA ALA A 142 1.90 -3.86 -3.07
C ALA A 142 2.68 -5.18 -2.91
N LEU A 143 3.91 -5.14 -2.38
CA LEU A 143 4.71 -6.35 -2.15
C LEU A 143 4.16 -7.24 -1.02
N ILE A 144 3.60 -6.62 0.02
CA ILE A 144 2.95 -7.33 1.11
C ILE A 144 1.61 -7.86 0.62
N GLU A 145 0.75 -7.03 0.04
CA GLU A 145 -0.55 -7.44 -0.49
C GLU A 145 -0.39 -8.53 -1.56
N ASN A 146 0.54 -8.33 -2.49
CA ASN A 146 1.00 -9.27 -3.51
C ASN A 146 -0.13 -9.96 -4.27
N GLY A 147 -1.15 -9.23 -4.70
CA GLY A 147 -2.27 -9.72 -5.50
C GLY A 147 -3.24 -10.64 -4.75
N ARG A 148 -3.21 -10.64 -3.42
CA ARG A 148 -4.10 -11.47 -2.57
C ARG A 148 -5.54 -10.97 -2.52
N SER A 149 -5.81 -9.71 -2.88
CA SER A 149 -7.16 -9.12 -2.89
C SER A 149 -7.65 -8.84 -4.30
N ASP A 150 -7.10 -7.82 -4.98
CA ASP A 150 -7.38 -7.56 -6.41
C ASP A 150 -6.10 -7.08 -7.10
N VAL A 151 -5.61 -7.92 -8.02
CA VAL A 151 -4.38 -7.66 -8.79
C VAL A 151 -4.54 -6.44 -9.71
N ARG A 152 -5.73 -6.18 -10.26
CA ARG A 152 -5.95 -5.09 -11.24
C ARG A 152 -5.85 -3.72 -10.57
N ASP A 153 -6.48 -3.57 -9.40
CA ASP A 153 -6.40 -2.33 -8.62
C ASP A 153 -4.98 -2.06 -8.15
N THR A 154 -4.28 -3.11 -7.73
CA THR A 154 -2.86 -3.04 -7.37
C THR A 154 -2.02 -2.58 -8.57
N TRP A 155 -2.25 -3.12 -9.77
CA TRP A 155 -1.54 -2.71 -10.98
C TRP A 155 -1.79 -1.25 -11.35
N VAL A 156 -3.04 -0.78 -11.27
CA VAL A 156 -3.38 0.63 -11.50
C VAL A 156 -2.60 1.52 -10.51
N GLY A 157 -2.60 1.15 -9.23
CA GLY A 157 -1.86 1.88 -8.20
C GLY A 157 -0.34 1.88 -8.43
N LEU A 158 0.24 0.76 -8.87
CA LEU A 158 1.65 0.68 -9.27
C LEU A 158 1.96 1.58 -10.47
N GLY A 159 1.07 1.66 -11.46
CA GLY A 159 1.19 2.59 -12.58
C GLY A 159 1.24 4.05 -12.12
N LEU A 160 0.37 4.42 -11.19
CA LEU A 160 0.35 5.77 -10.62
C LEU A 160 1.62 6.10 -9.81
N LEU A 161 2.13 5.15 -9.02
CA LEU A 161 3.41 5.31 -8.31
C LEU A 161 4.58 5.45 -9.28
N TYR A 162 4.61 4.63 -10.33
CA TYR A 162 5.64 4.67 -11.36
C TYR A 162 5.67 6.04 -12.02
N CYS A 163 4.51 6.54 -12.47
CA CYS A 163 4.44 7.87 -13.08
C CYS A 163 4.71 9.01 -12.11
N MET A 164 4.26 8.93 -10.85
CA MET A 164 4.61 9.91 -9.82
C MET A 164 6.13 10.03 -9.67
N ALA A 165 6.83 8.89 -9.62
CA ALA A 165 8.27 8.84 -9.48
C ALA A 165 8.99 9.40 -10.73
N GLU A 166 8.59 9.02 -11.95
CA GLU A 166 9.19 9.55 -13.18
C GLU A 166 9.03 11.06 -13.29
N VAL A 167 7.81 11.55 -13.05
CA VAL A 167 7.49 12.99 -13.07
C VAL A 167 8.34 13.76 -12.06
N SER A 168 8.64 13.16 -10.91
CA SER A 168 9.46 13.77 -9.86
C SER A 168 10.97 13.58 -10.09
N GLY A 169 11.40 13.12 -11.26
CA GLY A 169 12.81 12.91 -11.62
C GLY A 169 13.47 11.71 -10.93
N LEU A 170 12.71 10.83 -10.28
CA LEU A 170 13.21 9.58 -9.72
C LEU A 170 13.35 8.52 -10.81
N LYS A 171 14.12 7.46 -10.52
CA LYS A 171 14.29 6.29 -11.38
C LYS A 171 13.43 5.13 -10.85
N PRO A 172 12.10 5.11 -11.12
CA PRO A 172 11.20 4.14 -10.48
C PRO A 172 11.61 2.69 -10.69
N PHE A 173 12.10 2.35 -11.88
CA PHE A 173 12.54 0.99 -12.19
C PHE A 173 13.54 0.43 -11.16
N GLN A 174 14.45 1.26 -10.64
CA GLN A 174 15.41 0.85 -9.60
C GLN A 174 14.72 0.58 -8.27
N TYR A 175 13.82 1.47 -7.83
CA TYR A 175 13.07 1.30 -6.59
C TYR A 175 12.18 0.06 -6.61
N PHE A 176 11.48 -0.20 -7.72
CA PHE A 176 10.66 -1.40 -7.87
C PHE A 176 11.52 -2.67 -7.76
N LYS A 177 12.68 -2.71 -8.45
CA LYS A 177 13.61 -3.86 -8.35
C LYS A 177 14.20 -4.03 -6.96
N GLU A 178 14.54 -2.94 -6.29
CA GLU A 178 15.13 -2.99 -4.95
C GLU A 178 14.11 -3.49 -3.93
N ILE A 179 12.90 -2.93 -3.94
CA ILE A 179 11.83 -3.35 -3.03
C ILE A 179 11.36 -4.78 -3.34
N GLY A 180 11.22 -5.16 -4.61
CA GLY A 180 10.81 -6.52 -5.00
C GLY A 180 11.72 -7.63 -4.45
N LYS A 181 13.01 -7.33 -4.24
CA LYS A 181 13.98 -8.26 -3.64
C LYS A 181 13.87 -8.40 -2.12
N LEU A 182 13.11 -7.54 -1.44
CA LEU A 182 13.03 -7.54 0.02
C LEU A 182 12.08 -8.59 0.57
N ARG A 183 11.22 -9.14 -0.30
CA ARG A 183 10.23 -10.15 0.04
C ARG A 183 10.85 -11.35 0.73
N VAL A 184 10.22 -11.82 1.82
CA VAL A 184 10.75 -12.95 2.58
C VAL A 184 9.88 -14.20 2.46
N SER A 185 8.57 -14.04 2.24
CA SER A 185 7.64 -15.15 2.03
C SER A 185 7.53 -15.59 0.56
N GLU A 186 7.53 -16.91 0.33
CA GLU A 186 7.34 -17.54 -1.00
C GLU A 186 5.87 -17.64 -1.44
N ARG A 187 4.93 -17.04 -0.70
CA ARG A 187 3.49 -17.16 -1.03
C ARG A 187 3.22 -16.75 -2.49
N PRO A 188 2.38 -17.47 -3.23
CA PRO A 188 2.09 -17.10 -4.62
C PRO A 188 1.45 -15.70 -4.70
N SER A 189 1.75 -14.94 -5.76
CA SER A 189 1.22 -13.59 -6.04
C SER A 189 -0.21 -13.57 -6.60
N SER A 190 -0.74 -14.75 -6.92
CA SER A 190 -2.09 -15.07 -7.39
C SER A 190 -1.99 -16.38 -8.17
N ASP A 191 -3.12 -16.95 -8.58
CA ASP A 191 -3.16 -18.08 -9.53
C ASP A 191 -2.60 -17.71 -10.92
N LEU A 192 -2.43 -16.41 -11.21
CA LEU A 192 -1.83 -15.89 -12.45
C LEU A 192 -0.31 -15.74 -12.36
N ALA A 193 0.26 -15.90 -11.16
CA ALA A 193 1.68 -15.74 -10.92
C ALA A 193 2.49 -16.94 -11.44
N LYS A 194 3.57 -16.66 -12.17
CA LYS A 194 4.61 -17.66 -12.36
C LYS A 194 5.30 -17.88 -11.01
N SER A 195 5.42 -19.13 -10.59
CA SER A 195 6.04 -19.52 -9.32
C SER A 195 7.33 -18.72 -9.06
N GLY A 196 7.30 -17.86 -8.03
CA GLY A 196 8.47 -17.12 -7.54
C GLY A 196 8.62 -15.64 -7.92
N SER A 197 7.81 -15.06 -8.83
CA SER A 197 7.88 -13.61 -9.13
C SER A 197 7.06 -12.76 -8.17
N SER A 198 7.57 -11.58 -7.77
CA SER A 198 6.77 -10.60 -7.04
C SER A 198 5.83 -9.86 -7.99
N ILE A 199 4.70 -9.34 -7.49
CA ILE A 199 3.80 -8.47 -8.28
C ILE A 199 4.54 -7.25 -8.85
N LEU A 200 5.59 -6.77 -8.17
CA LEU A 200 6.43 -5.67 -8.64
C LEU A 200 7.24 -6.07 -9.89
N ASP A 201 7.82 -7.27 -9.89
CA ASP A 201 8.55 -7.79 -11.05
C ASP A 201 7.62 -8.05 -12.23
N GLU A 202 6.43 -8.60 -11.97
CA GLU A 202 5.40 -8.81 -13.00
C GLU A 202 4.98 -7.48 -13.62
N PHE A 203 4.67 -6.48 -12.79
CA PHE A 203 4.35 -5.14 -13.26
C PHE A 203 5.48 -4.54 -14.11
N LEU A 204 6.74 -4.62 -13.66
CA LEU A 204 7.90 -4.08 -14.38
C LEU A 204 8.09 -4.69 -15.78
N ASN A 205 7.71 -5.95 -15.95
CA ASN A 205 7.84 -6.66 -17.23
C ASN A 205 6.58 -6.61 -18.10
N SER A 206 5.48 -6.08 -17.56
CA SER A 206 4.17 -6.03 -18.22
C SER A 206 4.11 -5.03 -19.39
N ASP A 207 3.24 -5.32 -20.35
CA ASP A 207 2.88 -4.39 -21.43
C ASP A 207 2.14 -3.16 -20.91
N TYR A 208 1.36 -3.32 -19.83
CA TYR A 208 0.72 -2.21 -19.14
C TYR A 208 1.74 -1.14 -18.73
N ARG A 209 2.82 -1.53 -18.03
CA ARG A 209 3.90 -0.59 -17.68
C ARG A 209 4.54 0.04 -18.90
N LYS A 210 4.73 -0.70 -20.01
CA LYS A 210 5.31 -0.13 -21.25
C LYS A 210 4.37 0.89 -21.91
N SER A 211 3.06 0.77 -21.71
CA SER A 211 2.06 1.68 -22.24
C SER A 211 1.87 2.96 -21.42
N LEU A 212 2.48 3.07 -20.24
CA LEU A 212 2.32 4.24 -19.38
C LEU A 212 2.96 5.48 -20.03
N GLU A 213 2.16 6.53 -20.18
CA GLU A 213 2.63 7.86 -20.60
C GLU A 213 2.70 8.79 -19.40
N CYS A 214 3.82 8.79 -18.70
CA CYS A 214 4.02 9.61 -17.51
C CYS A 214 4.43 11.04 -17.92
N ARG A 215 3.45 11.92 -18.13
CA ARG A 215 3.68 13.34 -18.46
C ARG A 215 2.98 14.26 -17.46
N GLU A 216 3.66 15.33 -17.03
CA GLU A 216 2.96 16.46 -16.44
C GLU A 216 2.23 17.22 -17.54
N LYS A 217 0.91 17.41 -17.39
CA LYS A 217 0.23 18.42 -18.22
C LYS A 217 0.77 19.79 -17.79
N PRO A 218 1.28 20.63 -18.71
CA PRO A 218 1.70 21.97 -18.35
C PRO A 218 0.50 22.69 -17.72
N LYS A 219 0.70 23.26 -16.53
CA LYS A 219 -0.26 24.20 -15.94
C LYS A 219 -0.41 25.34 -16.94
N GLN A 220 -1.58 25.46 -17.56
CA GLN A 220 -1.94 26.67 -18.28
C GLN A 220 -1.94 27.81 -17.27
N THR A 221 -0.83 28.55 -17.18
CA THR A 221 -0.79 29.86 -16.54
C THR A 221 -1.54 30.82 -17.46
N ASN A 222 -2.83 31.01 -17.20
CA ASN A 222 -3.54 32.18 -17.69
C ASN A 222 -2.87 33.40 -17.04
N ARG A 223 -2.15 34.17 -17.87
CA ARG A 223 -1.70 35.52 -17.55
C ARG A 223 -2.85 36.50 -17.76
#